data_AF-A0A355FZI6-F1
#
_entry.id   AF-A0A355FZI6-F1
#
_cell.length_a   1.000
_cell.length_b   1.000
_cell.length_c   1.000
_cell.angle_alpha   90.00
_cell.angle_beta   90.00
_cell.angle_gamma   90.00
#
_symmetry.space_group_name_H-M   'P 1'
#
loop_
_entity.id
_entity.type
_entity.pdbx_description
1 polymer ?
#
loop_
_entity_poly.entity_id
_entity_poly.type
_entity_poly.pdbx_seq_one_letter_code
_entity_poly.pdbx_strand_id
1 'polypeptide(L)'
;MAYYELTVDGENKIHPDDSDCMAQALFIEVDANNRVLVRVYDVTDSCFIKTYLIDNKNQPNKYSHIARAADAAKNPPAFPADASLSVKKTGSGYCFTAPQATAYGEDEVFVYRLTVTDAEGKALVCDTMLSDYYRAFSADTVSFKTDKPNASGRCCATVVAEDVWGVQSKPITVYFDV
;
A
#
# COMPACT_ATOMS: atom_id res chain seq x y z
N MET A 1 -14.54 10.17 16.56
CA MET A 1 -14.58 10.21 15.08
C MET A 1 -14.27 8.80 14.63
N ALA A 2 -15.14 8.14 13.87
CA ALA A 2 -15.06 6.70 13.64
C ALA A 2 -14.16 6.40 12.44
N TYR A 3 -13.03 5.76 12.69
CA TYR A 3 -12.14 5.18 11.68
C TYR A 3 -12.75 3.87 11.14
N TYR A 4 -12.63 3.64 9.84
CA TYR A 4 -13.03 2.37 9.20
C TYR A 4 -11.88 1.36 9.32
N GLU A 5 -12.16 0.27 10.02
CA GLU A 5 -11.25 -0.85 10.24
C GLU A 5 -11.08 -1.66 8.94
N LEU A 6 -9.82 -1.81 8.48
CA LEU A 6 -9.50 -2.66 7.34
C LEU A 6 -8.74 -3.90 7.83
N THR A 7 -9.44 -5.02 7.83
CA THR A 7 -8.89 -6.35 8.06
C THR A 7 -8.13 -6.77 6.80
N VAL A 8 -6.79 -6.77 6.84
CA VAL A 8 -5.96 -7.14 5.69
C VAL A 8 -5.91 -8.66 5.51
N ASP A 9 -6.14 -9.41 6.59
CA ASP A 9 -6.42 -10.85 6.60
C ASP A 9 -7.22 -11.16 7.88
N GLY A 10 -8.05 -12.21 7.91
CA GLY A 10 -8.93 -12.54 9.05
C GLY A 10 -8.26 -12.69 10.43
N GLU A 11 -6.93 -12.57 10.50
CA GLU A 11 -6.11 -12.71 11.70
C GLU A 11 -5.25 -11.47 12.03
N ASN A 12 -5.01 -10.53 11.09
CA ASN A 12 -4.14 -9.36 11.31
C ASN A 12 -4.84 -8.05 10.93
N LYS A 13 -5.08 -7.21 11.95
CA LYS A 13 -5.52 -5.82 11.80
C LYS A 13 -4.28 -4.96 11.65
N ILE A 14 -4.08 -4.39 10.45
CA ILE A 14 -3.01 -3.44 10.21
C ILE A 14 -3.64 -2.05 10.25
N HIS A 15 -3.23 -1.24 11.22
CA HIS A 15 -3.62 0.15 11.30
C HIS A 15 -2.53 1.02 10.68
N PRO A 16 -2.89 2.15 10.05
CA PRO A 16 -1.95 3.25 9.87
C PRO A 16 -1.23 3.54 11.18
N ASP A 17 0.10 3.63 11.14
CA ASP A 17 0.92 3.89 12.34
C ASP A 17 0.53 5.21 13.05
N ASP A 18 -0.14 6.12 12.33
CA ASP A 18 -0.60 7.41 12.82
C ASP A 18 -2.12 7.59 12.68
N SER A 19 -2.90 6.50 12.74
CA SER A 19 -4.36 6.55 12.59
C SER A 19 -5.04 7.58 13.52
N ASP A 20 -4.45 7.83 14.69
CA ASP A 20 -4.95 8.80 15.68
C ASP A 20 -4.78 10.27 15.24
N CYS A 21 -3.91 10.52 14.27
CA CYS A 21 -3.61 11.85 13.73
C CYS A 21 -4.34 12.12 12.41
N MET A 22 -5.08 11.14 11.88
CA MET A 22 -5.76 11.24 10.60
C MET A 22 -7.23 11.65 10.76
N ALA A 23 -7.66 12.60 9.93
CA ALA A 23 -9.02 13.11 9.94
C ALA A 23 -9.51 13.31 8.51
N GLN A 24 -10.58 12.62 8.12
CA GLN A 24 -11.16 12.73 6.78
C GLN A 24 -12.65 13.05 6.85
N ALA A 25 -13.12 13.81 5.86
CA ALA A 25 -14.53 14.10 5.64
C ALA A 25 -14.94 13.67 4.22
N LEU A 26 -16.15 13.13 4.11
CA LEU A 26 -16.78 12.85 2.82
C LEU A 26 -17.78 13.96 2.49
N PHE A 27 -17.57 14.62 1.36
CA PHE A 27 -18.52 15.56 0.79
C PHE A 27 -19.29 14.85 -0.32
N ILE A 28 -20.59 14.73 -0.13
CA ILE A 28 -21.50 14.10 -1.10
C ILE A 28 -22.39 15.18 -1.68
N GLU A 29 -22.28 15.39 -2.99
CA GLU A 29 -23.11 16.32 -3.73
C GLU A 29 -23.95 15.53 -4.74
N VAL A 30 -25.24 15.88 -4.82
CA VAL A 30 -26.17 15.25 -5.77
C VAL A 30 -26.76 16.35 -6.64
N ASP A 31 -26.63 16.21 -7.96
CA ASP A 31 -27.17 17.18 -8.89
C ASP A 31 -28.60 16.85 -9.36
N ALA A 32 -29.22 17.76 -10.11
CA ALA A 32 -30.58 17.60 -10.63
C ALA A 32 -30.76 16.38 -11.56
N ASN A 33 -29.67 15.80 -12.07
CA ASN A 33 -29.67 14.61 -12.92
C ASN A 33 -29.41 13.32 -12.12
N ASN A 34 -29.39 13.38 -10.78
CA ASN A 34 -29.01 12.29 -9.87
C ASN A 34 -27.58 11.79 -10.07
N ARG A 35 -26.67 12.64 -10.55
CA ARG A 35 -25.25 12.34 -10.52
C ARG A 35 -24.73 12.60 -9.11
N VAL A 36 -23.96 11.67 -8.58
CA VAL A 36 -23.39 11.78 -7.23
C VAL A 36 -21.91 12.06 -7.35
N LEU A 37 -21.48 13.20 -6.82
CA LEU A 37 -20.07 13.53 -6.66
C LEU A 37 -19.68 13.23 -5.21
N VAL A 38 -18.77 12.30 -5.01
CA VAL A 38 -18.19 11.99 -3.69
C VAL A 38 -16.77 12.53 -3.67
N ARG A 39 -16.48 13.43 -2.74
CA ARG A 39 -15.13 13.98 -2.55
C ARG A 39 -14.61 13.63 -1.18
N VAL A 40 -13.42 13.05 -1.15
CA VAL A 40 -12.66 12.77 0.08
C VAL A 40 -11.84 14.01 0.39
N TYR A 41 -12.05 14.59 1.57
CA TYR A 41 -11.33 15.75 2.05
C TYR A 41 -10.46 15.34 3.24
N ASP A 42 -9.16 15.62 3.15
CA ASP A 42 -8.24 15.57 4.26
C ASP A 42 -8.48 16.79 5.16
N VAL A 43 -8.94 16.55 6.39
CA VAL A 43 -9.17 17.62 7.36
C VAL A 43 -7.85 18.11 7.95
N THR A 44 -6.88 17.21 8.10
CA THR A 44 -5.56 17.54 8.66
C THR A 44 -4.80 18.45 7.70
N ASP A 45 -4.76 18.10 6.41
CA ASP A 45 -4.05 18.88 5.38
C ASP A 45 -4.94 19.91 4.66
N SER A 46 -6.23 19.96 5.00
CA SER A 46 -7.20 20.90 4.43
C SER A 46 -7.27 20.89 2.89
N CYS A 47 -7.35 19.69 2.29
CA CYS A 47 -7.39 19.53 0.84
C CYS A 47 -8.29 18.37 0.39
N PHE A 48 -8.70 18.38 -0.89
CA PHE A 48 -9.40 17.23 -1.48
C PHE A 48 -8.37 16.23 -2.01
N ILE A 49 -8.46 14.98 -1.56
CA ILE A 49 -7.55 13.90 -1.94
C ILE A 49 -8.08 13.17 -3.18
N LYS A 50 -9.38 12.88 -3.20
CA LYS A 50 -10.00 12.07 -4.26
C LYS A 50 -11.42 12.50 -4.56
N THR A 51 -11.78 12.43 -5.84
CA THR A 51 -13.12 12.78 -6.32
C THR A 51 -13.66 11.63 -7.16
N TYR A 52 -14.80 11.10 -6.78
CA TYR A 52 -15.52 10.07 -7.51
C TYR A 52 -16.79 10.68 -8.09
N LEU A 53 -16.97 10.55 -9.41
CA LEU A 53 -18.21 10.91 -10.07
C LEU A 53 -18.98 9.64 -10.40
N ILE A 54 -20.12 9.46 -9.74
CA ILE A 54 -21.10 8.44 -10.06
C ILE A 54 -22.11 9.06 -11.02
N ASP A 55 -21.73 9.07 -12.29
CA ASP A 55 -22.59 9.48 -13.41
C ASP A 55 -23.16 8.21 -14.05
N ASN A 56 -24.49 8.10 -14.03
CA ASN A 56 -25.30 7.05 -14.69
C ASN A 56 -25.52 5.73 -13.91
N LYS A 57 -26.70 5.64 -13.27
CA LYS A 57 -27.25 4.42 -12.65
C LYS A 57 -27.47 3.21 -13.60
N ASN A 58 -27.41 3.41 -14.93
CA ASN A 58 -27.73 2.38 -15.93
C ASN A 58 -26.49 1.73 -16.58
N GLN A 59 -25.26 2.04 -16.14
CA GLN A 59 -24.04 1.39 -16.62
C GLN A 59 -23.24 0.77 -15.47
N PRO A 60 -23.76 -0.32 -14.85
CA PRO A 60 -23.10 -0.99 -13.73
C PRO A 60 -21.73 -1.56 -14.11
N ASN A 61 -21.46 -1.77 -15.39
CA ASN A 61 -20.18 -2.28 -15.91
C ASN A 61 -19.01 -1.28 -15.79
N LYS A 62 -19.25 0.03 -15.79
CA LYS A 62 -18.20 1.03 -15.49
C LYS A 62 -17.80 1.06 -14.02
N TYR A 63 -18.68 0.58 -13.15
CA TYR A 63 -18.44 0.41 -11.72
C TYR A 63 -18.19 -1.06 -11.35
N SER A 64 -18.12 -1.97 -12.33
CA SER A 64 -17.99 -3.38 -12.00
C SER A 64 -16.55 -3.65 -11.60
N HIS A 65 -16.36 -3.88 -10.32
CA HIS A 65 -15.12 -4.35 -9.70
C HIS A 65 -14.48 -5.52 -10.47
N ILE A 66 -15.28 -6.33 -11.17
CA ILE A 66 -14.85 -7.46 -11.99
C ILE A 66 -13.97 -7.02 -13.17
N ALA A 67 -14.37 -6.00 -13.92
CA ALA A 67 -13.62 -5.54 -15.08
C ALA A 67 -12.27 -4.90 -14.68
N ARG A 68 -12.27 -4.13 -13.58
CA ARG A 68 -11.04 -3.54 -13.02
C ARG A 68 -10.11 -4.61 -12.45
N ALA A 69 -10.61 -5.60 -11.72
CA ALA A 69 -9.80 -6.72 -11.23
C ALA A 69 -9.12 -7.51 -12.36
N ALA A 70 -9.81 -7.74 -13.48
CA ALA A 70 -9.24 -8.42 -14.64
C ALA A 70 -8.16 -7.60 -15.38
N ASP A 71 -8.21 -6.27 -15.26
CA ASP A 71 -7.22 -5.34 -15.80
C ASP A 71 -6.00 -5.22 -14.89
N ALA A 72 -6.22 -5.10 -13.57
CA ALA A 72 -5.18 -5.13 -12.54
C ALA A 72 -4.32 -6.40 -12.63
N ALA A 73 -4.95 -7.57 -12.84
CA ALA A 73 -4.22 -8.84 -13.01
C ALA A 73 -3.24 -8.84 -14.20
N LYS A 74 -3.43 -7.98 -15.21
CA LYS A 74 -2.53 -7.83 -16.36
C LYS A 74 -1.49 -6.73 -16.14
N ASN A 75 -1.79 -5.78 -15.26
CA ASN A 75 -1.00 -4.58 -14.99
C ASN A 75 -0.73 -4.47 -13.49
N PRO A 76 0.12 -5.36 -12.93
CA PRO A 76 0.46 -5.31 -11.51
C PRO A 76 1.12 -3.98 -11.15
N PRO A 77 1.09 -3.57 -9.87
CA PRO A 77 1.88 -2.44 -9.41
C PRO A 77 3.37 -2.69 -9.69
N ALA A 78 4.12 -1.61 -9.89
CA ALA A 78 5.53 -1.70 -10.25
C ALA A 78 6.37 -0.66 -9.50
N PHE A 79 7.53 -1.10 -9.02
CA PHE A 79 8.60 -0.20 -8.60
C PHE A 79 9.24 0.47 -9.83
N PRO A 80 9.88 1.64 -9.66
CA PRO A 80 10.72 2.25 -10.70
C PRO A 80 11.72 1.26 -11.30
N ALA A 81 12.07 1.41 -12.58
CA ALA A 81 12.89 0.44 -13.30
C ALA A 81 14.30 0.25 -12.70
N ASP A 82 14.82 1.27 -12.03
CA ASP A 82 16.11 1.32 -11.34
C ASP A 82 15.96 1.24 -9.81
N ALA A 83 14.77 0.90 -9.31
CA ALA A 83 14.51 0.74 -7.90
C ALA A 83 15.40 -0.34 -7.29
N SER A 84 15.98 -0.02 -6.15
CA SER A 84 16.70 -0.98 -5.32
C SER A 84 16.17 -0.93 -3.89
N LEU A 85 16.12 -2.11 -3.26
CA LEU A 85 15.87 -2.21 -1.84
C LEU A 85 17.18 -1.91 -1.12
N SER A 86 17.15 -0.94 -0.21
CA SER A 86 18.29 -0.61 0.63
C SER A 86 18.10 -1.20 2.03
N VAL A 87 19.20 -1.56 2.68
CA VAL A 87 19.20 -2.09 4.04
C VAL A 87 20.29 -1.41 4.86
N LYS A 88 19.92 -0.96 6.05
CA LYS A 88 20.84 -0.32 7.00
C LYS A 88 20.67 -0.93 8.37
N LYS A 89 21.77 -1.30 9.03
CA LYS A 89 21.75 -1.71 10.43
C LYS A 89 21.39 -0.53 11.33
N THR A 90 20.42 -0.71 12.21
CA THR A 90 19.93 0.32 13.13
C THR A 90 19.83 -0.23 14.54
N GLY A 91 20.72 0.19 15.44
CA GLY A 91 20.76 -0.35 16.80
C GLY A 91 20.93 -1.88 16.81
N SER A 92 19.98 -2.58 17.43
CA SER A 92 19.91 -4.04 17.47
C SER A 92 19.22 -4.68 16.26
N GLY A 93 18.76 -3.90 15.28
CA GLY A 93 17.96 -4.39 14.15
C GLY A 93 18.38 -3.84 12.79
N TYR A 94 17.44 -3.83 11.85
CA TYR A 94 17.63 -3.38 10.48
C TYR A 94 16.48 -2.49 10.01
N CYS A 95 16.81 -1.53 9.14
CA CYS A 95 15.84 -0.70 8.43
C CYS A 95 15.97 -1.00 6.95
N PHE A 96 14.88 -1.44 6.33
CA PHE A 96 14.78 -1.70 4.90
C PHE A 96 13.99 -0.57 4.26
N THR A 97 14.55 0.09 3.24
CA THR A 97 13.91 1.22 2.57
C THR A 97 13.82 0.97 1.08
N ALA A 98 12.62 1.11 0.54
CA ALA A 98 12.30 0.96 -0.87
C ALA A 98 11.64 2.24 -1.41
N PRO A 99 11.79 2.56 -2.71
CA PRO A 99 10.97 3.58 -3.33
C PRO A 99 9.50 3.14 -3.34
N GLN A 100 8.58 4.11 -3.36
CA GLN A 100 7.16 3.85 -3.52
C GLN A 100 6.91 3.21 -4.90
N ALA A 101 6.11 2.15 -4.93
CA ALA A 101 5.61 1.56 -6.17
C ALA A 101 4.45 2.41 -6.73
N THR A 102 4.22 2.29 -8.03
CA THR A 102 3.08 2.91 -8.72
C THR A 102 2.10 1.83 -9.15
N ALA A 103 0.82 2.02 -8.83
CA ALA A 103 -0.27 1.17 -9.31
C ALA A 103 -0.73 1.59 -10.72
N TYR A 104 -1.48 0.73 -11.40
CA TYR A 104 -1.92 0.98 -12.76
C TYR A 104 -3.17 1.88 -12.84
N GLY A 105 -3.10 2.91 -13.68
CA GLY A 105 -4.22 3.81 -13.92
C GLY A 105 -4.63 4.60 -12.67
N GLU A 106 -5.89 4.48 -12.26
CA GLU A 106 -6.45 5.15 -11.08
C GLU A 106 -6.49 4.23 -9.83
N ASP A 107 -5.88 3.04 -9.90
CA ASP A 107 -5.74 2.16 -8.74
C ASP A 107 -4.65 2.69 -7.80
N GLU A 108 -4.65 2.15 -6.58
CA GLU A 108 -3.72 2.51 -5.53
C GLU A 108 -2.89 1.27 -5.16
N VAL A 109 -1.61 1.49 -4.84
CA VAL A 109 -0.89 0.50 -4.04
C VAL A 109 -1.58 0.49 -2.69
N PHE A 110 -1.93 -0.67 -2.17
CA PHE A 110 -2.68 -0.84 -0.92
C PHE A 110 -1.75 -1.20 0.23
N VAL A 111 -0.90 -2.21 0.05
CA VAL A 111 0.06 -2.65 1.06
C VAL A 111 1.43 -2.96 0.45
N TYR A 112 2.45 -2.91 1.30
CA TYR A 112 3.79 -3.42 1.02
C TYR A 112 4.09 -4.56 1.99
N ARG A 113 4.74 -5.62 1.49
CA ARG A 113 5.13 -6.77 2.29
C ARG A 113 6.65 -6.95 2.23
N LEU A 114 7.29 -6.95 3.39
CA LEU A 114 8.70 -7.32 3.55
C LEU A 114 8.78 -8.79 3.93
N THR A 115 9.68 -9.53 3.28
CA THR A 115 10.09 -10.87 3.71
C THR A 115 11.60 -10.94 3.79
N VAL A 116 12.14 -11.42 4.91
CA VAL A 116 13.56 -11.72 5.09
C VAL A 116 13.74 -13.22 5.22
N THR A 117 14.61 -13.82 4.41
CA THR A 117 14.94 -15.24 4.47
C THR A 117 16.42 -15.50 4.75
N ASP A 118 16.73 -16.64 5.36
CA ASP A 118 18.10 -17.17 5.41
C ASP A 118 18.56 -17.73 4.05
N ALA A 119 19.76 -18.31 4.03
CA ALA A 119 20.38 -18.88 2.84
C ALA A 119 19.61 -20.10 2.30
N GLU A 120 18.89 -20.80 3.16
CA GLU A 120 18.04 -21.95 2.85
C GLU A 120 16.63 -21.54 2.39
N GLY A 121 16.30 -20.24 2.44
CA GLY A 121 15.01 -19.70 2.02
C GLY A 121 13.93 -19.74 3.10
N LYS A 122 14.27 -20.04 4.35
CA LYS A 122 13.33 -19.99 5.48
C LYS A 122 13.07 -18.54 5.84
N ALA A 123 11.79 -18.16 5.95
CA ALA A 123 11.38 -16.85 6.43
C ALA A 123 11.76 -16.64 7.90
N LEU A 124 12.51 -15.56 8.15
CA LEU A 124 12.96 -15.11 9.47
C LEU A 124 12.15 -13.91 9.96
N VAL A 125 11.75 -13.03 9.03
CA VAL A 125 10.91 -11.85 9.30
C VAL A 125 9.89 -11.74 8.18
N CYS A 126 8.64 -11.50 8.55
CA CYS A 126 7.57 -11.12 7.65
C CYS A 126 6.90 -9.89 8.25
N ASP A 127 6.80 -8.82 7.48
CA ASP A 127 6.18 -7.57 7.92
C ASP A 127 5.29 -7.00 6.82
N THR A 128 4.26 -6.26 7.19
CA THR A 128 3.30 -5.67 6.26
C THR A 128 2.95 -4.26 6.69
N MET A 129 2.94 -3.34 5.73
CA MET A 129 2.68 -1.92 5.95
C MET A 129 1.68 -1.40 4.93
N LEU A 130 0.80 -0.48 5.35
CA LEU A 130 -0.09 0.24 4.44
C LEU A 130 0.69 1.28 3.63
N SER A 131 0.31 1.48 2.37
CA SER A 131 1.01 2.34 1.41
C SER A 131 0.80 3.85 1.57
N ASP A 132 0.13 4.27 2.64
CA ASP A 132 -0.38 5.63 2.82
C ASP A 132 -1.37 6.12 1.74
N TYR A 133 -2.03 5.20 1.01
CA TYR A 133 -3.04 5.56 -0.01
C TYR A 133 -4.18 6.45 0.51
N TYR A 134 -4.40 6.47 1.82
CA TYR A 134 -5.39 7.30 2.49
C TYR A 134 -4.92 8.74 2.73
N ARG A 135 -3.65 9.09 2.50
CA ARG A 135 -3.15 10.46 2.71
C ARG A 135 -3.28 11.31 1.45
N ALA A 136 -3.39 12.63 1.65
CA ALA A 136 -3.24 13.61 0.58
C ALA A 136 -1.86 13.54 -0.09
N PHE A 137 -0.82 13.28 0.71
CA PHE A 137 0.56 13.21 0.28
C PHE A 137 1.18 11.93 0.83
N SER A 138 1.54 10.99 -0.04
CA SER A 138 2.31 9.81 0.33
C SER A 138 3.81 10.12 0.31
N ALA A 139 4.57 9.42 1.13
CA ALA A 139 6.03 9.50 1.08
C ALA A 139 6.57 8.81 -0.17
N ASP A 140 7.64 9.38 -0.76
CA ASP A 140 8.31 8.80 -1.94
C ASP A 140 8.96 7.43 -1.67
N THR A 141 9.07 7.04 -0.40
CA THR A 141 9.71 5.81 0.04
C THR A 141 8.90 5.14 1.14
N VAL A 142 9.03 3.82 1.20
CA VAL A 142 8.47 2.96 2.25
C VAL A 142 9.60 2.36 3.06
N SER A 143 9.44 2.29 4.39
CA SER A 143 10.49 1.81 5.29
C SER A 143 9.97 0.82 6.33
N PHE A 144 10.63 -0.32 6.45
CA PHE A 144 10.35 -1.35 7.43
C PHE A 144 11.46 -1.39 8.47
N LYS A 145 11.10 -1.36 9.75
CA LYS A 145 12.04 -1.50 10.86
C LYS A 145 11.83 -2.86 11.50
N THR A 146 12.86 -3.68 11.51
CA THR A 146 12.80 -5.04 12.04
C THR A 146 13.85 -5.23 13.12
N ASP A 147 13.61 -6.17 14.04
CA ASP A 147 14.67 -6.70 14.88
C ASP A 147 15.71 -7.45 14.04
N LYS A 148 16.85 -7.80 14.68
CA LYS A 148 17.86 -8.66 14.05
C LYS A 148 17.23 -10.01 13.69
N PRO A 149 17.29 -10.44 12.41
CA PRO A 149 16.84 -11.77 12.02
C PRO A 149 17.59 -12.83 12.83
N ASN A 150 16.87 -13.88 13.26
CA ASN A 150 17.47 -15.00 13.99
C ASN A 150 18.22 -15.95 13.03
N ALA A 151 19.30 -15.45 12.46
CA ALA A 151 20.20 -16.18 11.57
C ALA A 151 21.65 -15.69 11.76
N SER A 152 22.58 -16.48 11.25
CA SER A 152 23.99 -16.12 11.12
C SER A 152 24.38 -16.16 9.66
N GLY A 153 25.04 -15.09 9.17
CA GLY A 153 25.51 -15.03 7.79
C GLY A 153 24.56 -14.31 6.85
N ARG A 154 24.66 -14.64 5.55
CA ARG A 154 24.00 -13.90 4.48
C ARG A 154 22.50 -14.21 4.40
N CYS A 155 21.70 -13.15 4.44
CA CYS A 155 20.25 -13.18 4.29
C CYS A 155 19.82 -12.50 2.99
N CYS A 156 18.57 -12.76 2.59
CA CYS A 156 17.89 -12.14 1.46
C CYS A 156 16.65 -11.41 1.98
N ALA A 157 16.45 -10.15 1.61
CA ALA A 157 15.23 -9.42 1.89
C ALA A 157 14.54 -9.04 0.57
N THR A 158 13.23 -9.22 0.53
CA THR A 158 12.38 -8.84 -0.60
C THR A 158 11.26 -7.92 -0.14
N VAL A 159 10.93 -6.93 -0.96
CA VAL A 159 9.73 -6.11 -0.79
C VAL A 159 8.85 -6.24 -2.04
N VAL A 160 7.56 -6.49 -1.80
CA VAL A 160 6.52 -6.56 -2.83
C VAL A 160 5.46 -5.52 -2.51
N ALA A 161 4.97 -4.82 -3.54
CA ALA A 161 3.80 -3.96 -3.46
C ALA A 161 2.56 -4.74 -3.90
N GLU A 162 1.42 -4.49 -3.29
CA GLU A 162 0.14 -5.13 -3.60
C GLU A 162 -0.92 -4.04 -3.77
N ASP A 163 -1.71 -4.11 -4.83
CA ASP A 163 -2.78 -3.15 -5.09
C ASP A 163 -4.08 -3.49 -4.35
N VAL A 164 -5.10 -2.64 -4.50
CA VAL A 164 -6.43 -2.83 -3.89
C VAL A 164 -7.17 -4.09 -4.36
N TRP A 165 -6.67 -4.75 -5.41
CA TRP A 165 -7.21 -5.99 -5.97
C TRP A 165 -6.45 -7.24 -5.52
N GLY A 166 -5.42 -7.08 -4.68
CA GLY A 166 -4.56 -8.17 -4.21
C GLY A 166 -3.50 -8.60 -5.24
N VAL A 167 -3.27 -7.81 -6.29
CA VAL A 167 -2.27 -8.13 -7.32
C VAL A 167 -0.90 -7.60 -6.89
N GLN A 168 0.10 -8.48 -6.98
CA GLN A 168 1.44 -8.21 -6.49
C GLN A 168 2.42 -7.77 -7.58
N SER A 169 3.30 -6.85 -7.23
CA SER A 169 4.44 -6.44 -8.04
C SER A 169 5.48 -7.55 -8.18
N LYS A 170 6.42 -7.36 -9.10
CA LYS A 170 7.71 -8.06 -8.98
C LYS A 170 8.43 -7.60 -7.70
N PRO A 171 9.12 -8.49 -6.98
CA PRO A 171 9.88 -8.11 -5.80
C PRO A 171 11.12 -7.29 -6.18
N ILE A 172 11.46 -6.34 -5.33
CA ILE A 172 12.82 -5.78 -5.26
C ILE A 172 13.57 -6.47 -4.12
N THR A 173 14.85 -6.73 -4.34
CA THR A 173 15.63 -7.65 -3.50
C THR A 173 16.94 -7.01 -3.06
N VAL A 174 17.35 -7.31 -1.82
CA VAL A 174 18.69 -7.00 -1.32
C VAL A 174 19.25 -8.19 -0.54
N TYR A 175 20.57 -8.37 -0.63
CA TYR A 175 21.29 -9.34 0.20
C TYR A 175 22.14 -8.61 1.22
N PHE A 176 22.23 -9.14 2.43
CA PHE A 176 22.96 -8.52 3.53
C PHE A 176 23.42 -9.57 4.55
N ASP A 177 24.46 -9.23 5.32
CA ASP A 177 25.01 -10.10 6.36
C ASP A 177 24.48 -9.69 7.74
N VAL A 178 24.17 -10.70 8.58
CA VAL A 178 23.53 -10.56 9.89
C VAL A 178 24.48 -10.82 11.06
#